data_AF-A0A2V2UJ68-F1
#
_entry.id   AF-A0A2V2UJ68-F1
#
_cell.length_a   1.000
_cell.length_b   1.000
_cell.length_c   1.000
_cell.angle_alpha   90.00
_cell.angle_beta   90.00
_cell.angle_gamma   90.00
#
_symmetry.space_group_name_H-M   'P 1'
#
loop_
_entity.id
_entity.type
_entity.pdbx_description
1 polymer ?
#
loop_
_entity_poly.entity_id
_entity_poly.type
_entity_poly.pdbx_seq_one_letter_code
_entity_poly.pdbx_strand_id
1 'polypeptide(L)' 'MLKNRFKRILVALDGSTNSIRGMNEAISLARQSDATITGIYVLHGGLSELKNT' A
#
# COMPACT_ATOMS: atom_id res chain seq x y z
N MET A 1 5.39 -23.60 0.85
CA MET A 1 4.92 -23.02 2.13
C MET A 1 5.38 -21.57 2.19
N LEU A 2 4.47 -20.58 2.20
CA LEU A 2 4.81 -19.13 2.23
C LEU A 2 5.03 -18.59 3.66
N LYS A 3 4.90 -19.45 4.67
CA LYS A 3 5.07 -19.09 6.08
C LYS A 3 6.39 -18.33 6.27
N ASN A 4 6.33 -17.11 6.79
CA ASN A 4 7.44 -16.17 7.03
C ASN A 4 8.16 -15.58 5.79
N ARG A 5 7.65 -15.72 4.56
CA ARG A 5 8.30 -15.13 3.38
C ARG A 5 8.17 -13.61 3.31
N PHE A 6 7.06 -13.07 3.81
CA PHE A 6 6.79 -11.65 3.86
C PHE A 6 6.55 -11.25 5.31
N LYS A 7 7.27 -10.23 5.78
CA LYS A 7 7.08 -9.66 7.14
C LYS A 7 6.38 -8.30 7.10
N ARG A 8 6.66 -7.52 6.06
CA ARG A 8 6.13 -6.16 5.85
C ARG A 8 5.82 -5.98 4.37
N ILE A 9 4.61 -5.56 4.05
CA ILE A 9 4.13 -5.36 2.68
C ILE A 9 3.73 -3.89 2.53
N LEU A 10 4.31 -3.19 1.55
CA LEU A 10 3.91 -1.83 1.19
C LEU A 10 3.01 -1.87 -0.04
N VAL A 11 1.85 -1.22 0.04
CA VAL A 11 0.86 -1.17 -1.04
C VAL A 11 0.64 0.29 -1.45
N ALA A 12 0.89 0.60 -2.72
CA ALA A 12 0.52 1.89 -3.30
C ALA A 12 -0.99 1.95 -3.54
N LEU A 13 -1.62 2.98 -2.99
CA LEU A 13 -3.04 3.26 -3.10
C LEU A 13 -3.22 4.54 -3.92
N ASP A 14 -4.10 4.48 -4.91
CA ASP A 14 -4.46 5.63 -5.76
C ASP A 14 -5.98 5.74 -5.98
N GLY A 15 -6.77 4.85 -5.38
CA GLY A 15 -8.23 4.79 -5.53
C GLY A 15 -8.70 4.09 -6.81
N SER A 16 -7.79 3.71 -7.72
CA SER A 16 -8.14 2.93 -8.89
C SER A 16 -8.49 1.47 -8.54
N THR A 17 -9.22 0.81 -9.43
CA THR A 17 -9.52 -0.63 -9.31
C THR A 17 -8.25 -1.47 -9.17
N ASN A 18 -7.15 -1.05 -9.78
CA ASN A 18 -5.88 -1.77 -9.73
C ASN A 18 -5.21 -1.67 -8.36
N SER A 19 -5.23 -0.51 -7.70
CA SER A 19 -4.68 -0.41 -6.36
C SER A 19 -5.51 -1.17 -5.33
N ILE A 20 -6.84 -1.17 -5.47
CA ILE A 20 -7.73 -1.98 -4.63
C ILE A 20 -7.45 -3.48 -4.82
N ARG A 21 -7.27 -3.93 -6.07
CA ARG A 21 -6.88 -5.32 -6.37
C ARG A 21 -5.53 -5.68 -5.75
N GLY A 22 -4.54 -4.78 -5.85
CA GLY A 22 -3.24 -4.95 -5.20
C GLY A 22 -3.34 -5.07 -3.68
N MET A 23 -4.21 -4.27 -3.04
CA MET A 23 -4.49 -4.37 -1.60
C MET A 23 -5.13 -5.72 -1.22
N ASN A 24 -6.10 -6.20 -1.99
CA ASN A 24 -6.71 -7.52 -1.74
C ASN A 24 -5.68 -8.65 -1.79
N GLU A 25 -4.73 -8.58 -2.72
CA GLU A 25 -3.67 -9.57 -2.83
C GLU A 25 -2.68 -9.47 -1.67
N ALA A 26 -2.34 -8.25 -1.24
CA ALA A 26 -1.52 -8.03 -0.04
C ALA A 26 -2.17 -8.62 1.21
N ILE A 27 -3.50 -8.49 1.36
CA ILE A 27 -4.27 -9.12 2.46
C ILE A 27 -4.15 -10.64 2.42
N SER A 28 -4.29 -11.25 1.23
CA SER A 28 -4.12 -12.70 1.05
C SER A 28 -2.71 -13.16 1.47
N LEU A 29 -1.67 -12.42 1.07
CA LEU A 29 -0.27 -12.73 1.39
C LEU A 29 0.03 -12.54 2.88
N ALA A 30 -0.48 -11.47 3.48
CA ALA A 30 -0.28 -11.15 4.89
C ALA A 30 -0.89 -12.22 5.80
N ARG A 31 -2.10 -12.69 5.50
CA ARG A 31 -2.76 -13.78 6.23
C ARG A 31 -1.97 -15.08 6.22
N GLN A 32 -1.30 -15.38 5.11
CA GLN A 32 -0.48 -16.60 4.98
C GLN A 32 0.89 -16.49 5.67
N SER A 33 1.35 -15.27 5.95
CA SER A 33 2.72 -15.01 6.40
C SER A 33 2.81 -14.32 7.77
N ASP A 34 1.67 -14.04 8.41
CA ASP A 34 1.58 -13.19 9.61
C ASP A 34 2.29 -11.84 9.42
N ALA A 35 2.08 -11.22 8.25
CA ALA A 35 2.75 -9.99 7.85
C ALA A 35 1.92 -8.75 8.18
N THR A 36 2.59 -7.61 8.35
CA THR A 36 1.93 -6.30 8.44
C THR A 36 1.82 -5.64 7.07
N ILE A 37 0.71 -4.95 6.81
CA ILE A 37 0.50 -4.17 5.58
C ILE A 37 0.56 -2.68 5.92
N THR A 38 1.27 -1.92 5.09
CA THR A 38 1.23 -0.46 5.09
C THR A 38 0.69 0.00 3.74
N GLY A 39 -0.43 0.73 3.75
CA GLY A 39 -0.94 1.42 2.56
C GLY A 39 -0.34 2.82 2.48
N ILE A 40 0.09 3.25 1.29
CA ILE A 40 0.53 4.62 1.02
C ILE A 40 -0.33 5.24 -0.08
N TYR A 41 -0.93 6.39 0.20
CA TYR A 41 -1.64 7.19 -0.78
C TYR A 41 -0.89 8.50 -0.98
N VAL A 42 -0.47 8.78 -2.20
CA VAL A 42 0.32 9.98 -2.51
C VAL A 42 -0.59 10.99 -3.18
N LEU A 43 -0.73 12.15 -2.53
CA LEU A 43 -1.34 13.32 -3.14
C LEU A 43 -0.29 14.06 -3.96
N HIS A 44 -0.65 14.40 -5.18
CA HIS A 44 0.09 15.39 -5.96
C HIS A 44 -0.09 16.76 -5.30
N GLY A 45 0.97 17.29 -4.71
CA GLY A 45 1.06 18.69 -4.31
C GLY A 45 1.85 19.46 -5.35
N GLY A 46 1.24 20.46 -5.98
CA GLY A 46 1.99 21.40 -6.82
C GLY A 46 2.90 22.29 -5.95
N LEU A 47 4.09 22.64 -6.45
CA LEU A 47 5.00 23.60 -5.78
C LEU A 47 4.34 24.96 -5.46
N SER A 48 3.22 25.28 -6.12
CA SER A 48 2.40 26.46 -5.87
C SER A 48 1.66 26.43 -4.54
N GLU A 49 1.37 25.24 -3.99
CA GLU A 49 0.62 25.09 -2.73
C GLU A 49 1.52 25.26 -1.49
N LEU A 50 2.84 25.11 -1.66
CA LEU A 50 3.85 25.27 -0.61
C LEU A 50 4.24 26.73 -0.35
N LYS A 51 3.80 27.68 -1.19
CA LYS A 51 4.18 29.10 -1.06
C LYS A 51 3.30 29.89 -0.08
N ASN A 52 2.23 29.29 0.44
CA ASN A 52 1.25 29.95 1.30
C ASN A 52 1.15 29.32 2.71
N THR A 53 2.18 28.60 3.15
CA THR A 53 2.35 28.13 4.55
C THR A 53 3.69 28.64 5.06
#